data_AF-A0A1Y2W0A1-F1
#
_entry.id   AF-A0A1Y2W0A1-F1
#
_cell.length_a   1.000
_cell.length_b   1.000
_cell.length_c   1.000
_cell.angle_alpha   90.00
_cell.angle_beta   90.00
_cell.angle_gamma   90.00
#
_symmetry.space_group_name_H-M   'P 1'
#
loop_
_entity.id
_entity.type
_entity.pdbx_description
1 polymer ?
#
loop_
_entity_poly.entity_id
_entity_poly.type
_entity_poly.pdbx_seq_one_letter_code
_entity_poly.pdbx_strand_id
1 'polypeptide(L)'
;MRGSDLPVIDISDLDDAQNILAAIEELVEYIEDVERDKIMSDEVEETLTMALDWYPYAVSCLVDAEVEFEHDAAIQEVLQDAKDALDPLQYTIEQLLNDNDDLKEALED
;
A
#
# COMPACT_ATOMS: atom_id res chain seq x y z
N MET A 1 -1.42 -7.23 9.29
CA MET A 1 -2.46 -7.74 8.36
C MET A 1 -2.27 -9.22 8.03
N ARG A 2 -3.36 -9.98 7.82
CA ARG A 2 -3.35 -11.25 7.07
C ARG A 2 -3.68 -10.91 5.60
N GLY A 3 -3.14 -11.64 4.63
CA GLY A 3 -3.17 -11.31 3.19
C GLY A 3 -4.53 -11.13 2.49
N SER A 4 -5.64 -10.95 3.21
CA SER A 4 -7.00 -10.86 2.66
C SER A 4 -7.72 -9.52 2.87
N ASP A 5 -7.18 -8.55 3.63
CA ASP A 5 -7.92 -7.32 3.99
C ASP A 5 -7.12 -6.05 3.69
N LEU A 6 -7.00 -5.69 2.39
CA LEU A 6 -6.54 -4.34 2.01
C LEU A 6 -7.59 -3.30 2.41
N PRO A 7 -7.18 -2.08 2.82
CA PRO A 7 -8.14 -1.10 3.33
C PRO A 7 -9.11 -0.65 2.23
N VAL A 8 -10.39 -0.61 2.58
CA VAL A 8 -11.40 0.07 1.77
C VAL A 8 -11.26 1.56 2.05
N ILE A 9 -11.02 2.36 1.02
CA ILE A 9 -10.90 3.80 1.16
C ILE A 9 -12.30 4.42 1.09
N ASP A 10 -12.82 4.82 2.23
CA ASP A 10 -14.08 5.54 2.40
C ASP A 10 -13.86 6.61 3.48
N ILE A 11 -13.92 7.88 3.12
CA ILE A 11 -13.57 9.00 3.99
C ILE A 11 -14.78 9.92 4.06
N SER A 12 -15.48 9.90 5.20
CA SER A 12 -16.60 10.82 5.47
C SER A 12 -16.24 11.92 6.46
N ASP A 13 -15.23 11.69 7.29
CA ASP A 13 -14.75 12.65 8.29
C ASP A 13 -13.25 12.48 8.60
N LEU A 14 -12.77 13.24 9.60
CA LEU A 14 -11.39 13.22 10.04
C LEU A 14 -10.99 11.89 10.70
N ASP A 15 -11.92 11.24 11.42
CA ASP A 15 -11.63 9.96 12.08
C ASP A 15 -11.44 8.88 11.01
N ASP A 16 -12.26 8.88 9.96
CA ASP A 16 -12.09 8.00 8.79
C ASP A 16 -10.76 8.25 8.10
N ALA A 17 -10.41 9.52 7.81
CA ALA A 17 -9.13 9.86 7.17
C ALA A 17 -7.93 9.33 7.98
N GLN A 18 -7.96 9.48 9.31
CA GLN A 18 -6.91 8.99 10.21
C GLN A 18 -6.85 7.46 10.24
N ASN A 19 -7.99 6.79 10.22
CA ASN A 19 -8.03 5.32 10.15
C ASN A 19 -7.45 4.81 8.83
N ILE A 20 -7.72 5.49 7.72
CA ILE A 20 -7.14 5.17 6.41
C ILE A 20 -5.62 5.37 6.42
N LEU A 21 -5.12 6.48 6.95
CA LEU A 21 -3.69 6.72 7.08
C LEU A 21 -3.02 5.60 7.88
N ALA A 22 -3.56 5.25 9.06
CA ALA A 22 -3.00 4.20 9.90
C ALA A 22 -2.99 2.82 9.19
N ALA A 23 -4.01 2.53 8.38
CA ALA A 23 -4.05 1.30 7.60
C ALA A 23 -3.02 1.31 6.45
N ILE A 24 -2.80 2.46 5.81
CA ILE A 24 -1.73 2.61 4.80
C ILE A 24 -0.36 2.43 5.46
N GLU A 25 -0.13 3.04 6.63
CA GLU A 25 1.12 2.89 7.38
C GLU A 25 1.38 1.43 7.78
N GLU A 26 0.38 0.69 8.27
CA GLU A 26 0.53 -0.74 8.57
C GLU A 26 0.89 -1.56 7.31
N LEU A 27 0.32 -1.21 6.15
CA LEU A 27 0.68 -1.84 4.88
C LEU A 27 2.12 -1.52 4.46
N VAL A 28 2.56 -0.27 4.62
CA VAL A 28 3.94 0.15 4.37
C VAL A 28 4.91 -0.64 5.25
N GLU A 29 4.66 -0.68 6.57
CA GLU A 29 5.51 -1.41 7.52
C GLU A 29 5.60 -2.90 7.15
N TYR A 30 4.49 -3.53 6.78
CA TYR A 30 4.48 -4.93 6.33
C TYR A 30 5.37 -5.15 5.10
N ILE A 31 5.35 -4.22 4.14
CA ILE A 31 6.11 -4.32 2.89
C ILE A 31 7.60 -4.05 3.12
N GLU A 32 7.94 -3.12 4.01
CA GLU A 32 9.32 -2.84 4.40
C GLU A 32 9.98 -4.03 5.14
N ASP A 33 9.18 -4.84 5.85
CA ASP A 33 9.65 -6.04 6.56
C ASP A 33 9.91 -7.24 5.64
N VAL A 34 9.58 -7.17 4.34
CA VAL A 34 9.82 -8.26 3.38
C VAL A 34 11.32 -8.39 3.08
N GLU A 35 11.90 -9.55 3.41
CA GLU A 35 13.32 -9.85 3.16
C GLU A 35 13.59 -10.02 1.65
N ARG A 36 14.48 -9.19 1.09
CA ARG A 36 14.84 -9.21 -0.35
C ARG A 36 15.79 -10.34 -0.76
N ASP A 37 16.51 -10.91 0.20
CA ASP A 37 17.56 -11.91 -0.06
C ASP A 37 17.07 -13.35 0.10
N LYS A 38 15.76 -13.54 0.27
CA LYS A 38 15.13 -14.85 0.40
C LYS A 38 13.89 -14.92 -0.47
N ILE A 39 13.62 -16.13 -0.97
CA ILE A 39 12.37 -16.43 -1.66
C ILE A 39 11.24 -16.22 -0.67
N MET A 40 10.31 -15.34 -1.02
CA MET A 40 9.13 -15.08 -0.21
C MET A 40 8.16 -16.27 -0.33
N SER A 41 7.34 -16.48 0.71
CA SER A 41 6.27 -17.48 0.63
C SER A 41 5.17 -17.03 -0.31
N ASP A 42 4.45 -17.98 -0.90
CA ASP A 42 3.29 -17.73 -1.77
C ASP A 42 2.27 -16.73 -1.16
N GLU A 43 2.03 -16.79 0.17
CA GLU A 43 1.11 -15.86 0.86
C GLU A 43 1.61 -14.40 0.84
N VAL A 44 2.93 -14.20 0.96
CA VAL A 44 3.55 -12.86 0.92
C VAL A 44 3.47 -12.32 -0.51
N GLU A 45 3.80 -13.15 -1.49
CA GLU A 45 3.75 -12.79 -2.91
C GLU A 45 2.34 -12.45 -3.38
N GLU A 46 1.34 -13.24 -2.97
CA GLU A 46 -0.08 -12.96 -3.21
C GLU A 46 -0.48 -11.62 -2.58
N THR A 47 -0.09 -11.37 -1.33
CA THR A 47 -0.38 -10.10 -0.64
C THR A 47 0.24 -8.90 -1.36
N LEU A 48 1.50 -9.02 -1.78
CA LEU A 48 2.20 -7.98 -2.54
C LEU A 48 1.53 -7.72 -3.89
N THR A 49 1.14 -8.78 -4.60
CA THR A 49 0.42 -8.67 -5.87
C THR A 49 -0.92 -7.96 -5.69
N MET A 50 -1.69 -8.35 -4.66
CA MET A 50 -2.95 -7.68 -4.34
C MET A 50 -2.76 -6.21 -3.97
N ALA A 51 -1.72 -5.88 -3.20
CA ALA A 51 -1.39 -4.50 -2.85
C ALA A 51 -1.03 -3.67 -4.09
N LEU A 52 -0.31 -4.26 -5.05
CA LEU A 52 0.02 -3.62 -6.33
C LEU A 52 -1.25 -3.35 -7.17
N ASP A 53 -2.17 -4.30 -7.23
CA ASP A 53 -3.45 -4.16 -7.93
C ASP A 53 -4.38 -3.13 -7.26
N TRP A 54 -4.31 -3.01 -5.93
CA TRP A 54 -5.11 -2.07 -5.14
C TRP A 54 -4.60 -0.63 -5.19
N TYR A 55 -3.29 -0.43 -5.37
CA TYR A 55 -2.65 0.89 -5.36
C TYR A 55 -3.36 1.93 -6.25
N PRO A 56 -3.69 1.66 -7.53
CA PRO A 56 -4.39 2.63 -8.38
C PRO A 56 -5.77 3.02 -7.85
N TYR A 57 -6.48 2.09 -7.23
CA TYR A 57 -7.77 2.34 -6.60
C TYR A 57 -7.59 3.26 -5.37
N ALA A 58 -6.62 2.96 -4.51
CA ALA A 58 -6.33 3.76 -3.33
C ALA A 58 -5.99 5.21 -3.68
N VAL A 59 -5.09 5.41 -4.65
CA VAL A 59 -4.72 6.74 -5.16
C VAL A 59 -5.93 7.48 -5.71
N SER A 60 -6.78 6.82 -6.51
CA SER A 60 -8.00 7.44 -7.04
C SER A 60 -8.93 7.93 -5.92
N CYS A 61 -9.16 7.09 -4.91
CA CYS A 61 -10.03 7.45 -3.79
C CYS A 61 -9.48 8.61 -2.95
N LEU A 62 -8.16 8.66 -2.72
CA LEU A 62 -7.53 9.79 -2.00
C LEU A 62 -7.64 11.09 -2.80
N VAL A 63 -7.48 11.04 -4.13
CA VAL A 63 -7.67 12.21 -5.00
C VAL A 63 -9.12 12.69 -4.99
N ASP A 64 -10.09 11.77 -5.03
CA ASP A 64 -11.51 12.12 -4.95
C ASP A 64 -11.84 12.76 -3.58
N ALA A 65 -11.30 12.21 -2.49
CA ALA A 65 -11.44 12.77 -1.15
C ALA A 65 -10.78 14.16 -1.03
N GLU A 66 -9.62 14.40 -1.66
CA GLU A 66 -8.99 15.73 -1.66
C GLU A 66 -9.91 16.79 -2.29
N VAL A 67 -10.64 16.43 -3.33
CA VAL A 67 -11.61 17.33 -3.98
C VAL A 67 -12.83 17.56 -3.09
N GLU A 68 -13.35 16.50 -2.46
CA GLU A 68 -14.53 16.60 -1.58
C GLU A 68 -14.26 17.46 -0.34
N PHE A 69 -13.07 17.31 0.26
CA PHE A 69 -12.68 17.99 1.48
C PHE A 69 -11.74 19.18 1.23
N GLU A 70 -11.81 19.85 0.07
CA GLU A 70 -10.88 20.92 -0.35
C GLU A 70 -10.79 22.12 0.62
N HIS A 71 -11.74 22.25 1.55
CA HIS A 71 -11.82 23.32 2.55
C HIS A 71 -11.58 22.85 3.99
N ASP A 72 -11.37 21.56 4.22
CA ASP A 72 -11.05 21.00 5.53
C ASP A 72 -9.54 20.77 5.65
N ALA A 73 -8.84 21.75 6.22
CA ALA A 73 -7.38 21.69 6.31
C ALA A 73 -6.86 20.49 7.12
N ALA A 74 -7.62 19.98 8.10
CA ALA A 74 -7.20 18.84 8.91
C ALA A 74 -7.30 17.54 8.11
N ILE A 75 -8.38 17.36 7.34
CA ILE A 75 -8.52 16.20 6.46
C ILE A 75 -7.48 16.26 5.33
N GLN A 76 -7.25 17.45 4.74
CA GLN A 76 -6.24 17.62 3.68
C GLN A 76 -4.82 17.25 4.14
N GLU A 77 -4.45 17.58 5.38
CA GLU A 77 -3.15 17.19 5.96
C GLU A 77 -3.02 15.65 6.00
N VAL A 78 -4.04 14.96 6.51
CA VAL A 78 -4.05 13.49 6.61
C VAL A 78 -4.06 12.81 5.23
N LEU A 79 -4.81 13.36 4.26
CA LEU A 79 -4.82 12.84 2.89
C LEU A 79 -3.46 12.99 2.21
N GLN A 80 -2.76 14.09 2.46
CA GLN A 80 -1.42 14.29 1.92
C GLN A 80 -0.43 13.30 2.55
N ASP A 81 -0.47 13.10 3.87
CA ASP A 81 0.37 12.11 4.55
C ASP A 81 0.12 10.70 4.01
N ALA A 82 -1.15 10.34 3.77
CA ALA A 82 -1.52 9.04 3.21
C ALA A 82 -0.97 8.85 1.78
N LYS A 83 -1.00 9.90 0.95
CA LYS A 83 -0.43 9.87 -0.40
C LYS A 83 1.10 9.77 -0.37
N ASP A 84 1.75 10.49 0.53
CA ASP A 84 3.21 10.46 0.68
C ASP A 84 3.69 9.07 1.14
N ALA A 85 2.91 8.39 1.99
CA ALA A 85 3.16 7.01 2.38
C ALA A 85 2.95 6.00 1.22
N LEU A 86 1.96 6.24 0.36
CA LEU A 86 1.67 5.40 -0.81
C LEU A 86 2.66 5.59 -1.97
N ASP A 87 3.17 6.80 -2.21
CA ASP A 87 3.99 7.13 -3.38
C ASP A 87 5.17 6.15 -3.63
N PRO A 88 5.96 5.73 -2.62
CA PRO A 88 7.05 4.77 -2.84
C PRO A 88 6.59 3.31 -2.96
N LEU A 89 5.34 3.00 -2.58
CA LEU A 89 4.89 1.61 -2.41
C LEU A 89 4.85 0.85 -3.73
N GLN A 90 4.31 1.45 -4.78
CA GLN A 90 4.19 0.77 -6.08
C GLN A 90 5.56 0.26 -6.56
N TYR A 91 6.55 1.16 -6.63
CA TYR A 91 7.89 0.79 -7.08
C TYR A 91 8.55 -0.23 -6.13
N THR A 92 8.34 -0.09 -4.82
CA THR A 92 8.91 -1.01 -3.83
C THR A 92 8.36 -2.42 -4.00
N ILE A 93 7.05 -2.57 -4.14
CA ILE A 93 6.40 -3.87 -4.38
C ILE A 93 6.88 -4.49 -5.69
N GLU A 94 6.94 -3.72 -6.78
CA GLU A 94 7.44 -4.19 -8.07
C GLU A 94 8.88 -4.71 -7.96
N GLN A 95 9.75 -4.02 -7.23
CA GLN A 95 11.13 -4.50 -6.98
C GLN A 95 11.14 -5.81 -6.19
N LEU A 96 10.34 -5.92 -5.12
CA LEU A 96 10.27 -7.13 -4.29
C LEU A 96 9.83 -8.36 -5.08
N LEU A 97 8.80 -8.21 -5.94
CA LEU A 97 8.29 -9.30 -6.77
C LEU A 97 9.33 -9.74 -7.81
N ASN A 98 9.98 -8.79 -8.49
CA ASN A 98 11.03 -9.08 -9.47
C ASN A 98 12.25 -9.76 -8.80
N ASP A 99 12.72 -9.26 -7.65
CA ASP A 99 13.84 -9.83 -6.90
C ASP A 99 13.52 -11.30 -6.50
N ASN A 100 12.27 -11.59 -6.14
CA ASN A 100 11.82 -12.95 -5.80
C ASN A 100 11.75 -13.87 -7.02
N ASP A 101 11.29 -13.38 -8.17
CA ASP A 101 11.29 -14.14 -9.41
C ASP A 101 12.72 -14.51 -9.84
N ASP A 102 13.65 -13.56 -9.76
CA ASP A 102 15.08 -13.80 -10.04
C ASP A 102 15.68 -14.87 -9.10
N LEU A 103 15.32 -14.83 -7.80
CA LEU A 103 15.77 -15.83 -6.82
C LEU A 103 15.21 -17.22 -7.09
N LYS A 104 13.95 -17.33 -7.53
CA LYS A 104 13.33 -18.61 -7.91
C LYS A 104 13.97 -19.18 -9.16
N GLU A 105 14.17 -18.38 -10.21
CA GLU A 105 14.82 -18.82 -11.45
C GLU A 105 16.24 -19.35 -11.18
N ALA A 106 17.01 -18.68 -10.32
CA ALA A 106 18.36 -19.10 -9.94
C ALA A 106 18.43 -20.45 -9.18
N LEU A 107 17.31 -20.96 -8.64
CA LEU A 107 17.24 -22.29 -8.00
C LEU A 107 16.78 -23.40 -8.96
N GLU A 108 16.17 -23.05 -10.09
CA GLU A 108 15.69 -24.01 -11.09
C GLU A 108 16.78 -24.40 -12.10
N ASP A 109 17.87 -23.63 -12.19
CA ASP A 109 19.10 -23.87 -12.98
C ASP A 109 20.19 -24.69 -12.24
#